data_AF-A0A920I779-F1
#
_entry.id   AF-A0A920I779-F1
#
_cell.length_a   1.000
_cell.length_b   1.000
_cell.length_c   1.000
_cell.angle_alpha   90.00
_cell.angle_beta   90.00
_cell.angle_gamma   90.00
#
_symmetry.space_group_name_H-M   'P 1'
#
loop_
_entity.id
_entity.type
_entity.pdbx_description
1 polymer ?
#
loop_
_entity_poly.entity_id
_entity_poly.type
_entity_poly.pdbx_seq_one_letter_code
_entity_poly.pdbx_strand_id
1 'polypeptide(L)' 'MDSGIQRGTHVIKALSLGAKAVGGGRFYLFALAAAGKYGVKRALQLMRTEIERDMRLMGVKKISELSRNNLRYR' A
#
# COMPACT_ATOMS: atom_id res chain seq x y z
N MET A 1 -2.24 -1.26 10.97
CA MET A 1 -3.56 -1.73 10.45
C MET A 1 -3.23 -2.84 9.48
N ASP A 2 -3.50 -4.10 9.84
CA ASP A 2 -2.70 -5.21 9.30
C ASP A 2 -3.50 -6.31 8.58
N SER A 3 -4.82 -6.21 8.51
CA SER A 3 -5.66 -7.21 7.83
C SER A 3 -6.14 -6.72 6.45
N GLY A 4 -5.86 -7.50 5.39
CA GLY A 4 -6.50 -7.34 4.08
C GLY A 4 -5.83 -6.36 3.10
N ILE A 5 -4.59 -5.95 3.35
CA ILE A 5 -3.82 -5.13 2.39
C ILE A 5 -3.41 -5.99 1.19
N GLN A 6 -3.93 -5.62 0.01
CA GLN A 6 -3.64 -6.28 -1.27
C GLN A 6 -3.32 -5.30 -2.39
N ARG A 7 -3.59 -3.99 -2.19
CA ARG A 7 -3.37 -2.92 -3.16
C ARG A 7 -2.76 -1.69 -2.49
N GLY A 8 -2.01 -0.90 -3.25
CA GLY A 8 -1.43 0.38 -2.81
C GLY A 8 -2.48 1.35 -2.26
N THR A 9 -3.65 1.43 -2.89
CA THR A 9 -4.77 2.26 -2.38
C THR A 9 -5.24 1.87 -0.97
N HIS A 10 -5.14 0.60 -0.56
CA HIS A 10 -5.49 0.20 0.81
C HIS A 10 -4.49 0.78 1.82
N VAL A 11 -3.21 0.80 1.44
CA VAL A 11 -2.14 1.44 2.22
C VAL A 11 -2.40 2.92 2.36
N ILE A 12 -2.65 3.62 1.24
CA ILE A 12 -2.87 5.08 1.24
C ILE A 12 -4.10 5.46 2.08
N LYS A 13 -5.18 4.68 2.01
CA LYS A 13 -6.37 4.90 2.86
C LYS A 13 -6.05 4.73 4.34
N ALA A 14 -5.34 3.66 4.70
CA ALA A 14 -4.94 3.41 6.09
C ALA A 14 -4.05 4.53 6.63
N LEU A 15 -3.06 4.98 5.84
CA LEU A 15 -2.20 6.11 6.20
C LEU A 15 -3.02 7.40 6.35
N SER A 16 -3.95 7.67 5.42
CA SER A 16 -4.86 8.82 5.47
C SER A 16 -5.80 8.81 6.68
N LEU A 17 -6.12 7.63 7.22
CA LEU A 17 -6.89 7.46 8.47
C LEU A 17 -6.04 7.72 9.73
N GLY A 18 -4.72 7.78 9.60
CA GLY A 18 -3.77 8.02 10.69
C GLY A 18 -2.87 6.81 11.04
N ALA A 19 -2.89 5.73 10.26
CA ALA A 19 -1.96 4.63 10.50
C ALA A 19 -0.51 5.07 10.22
N LYS A 20 0.44 4.63 11.06
CA LYS A 20 1.88 4.85 10.81
C LYS A 20 2.47 3.84 9.82
N ALA A 21 1.93 2.63 9.82
CA ALA A 21 2.34 1.53 8.96
C ALA A 21 1.20 0.52 8.78
N VAL A 22 1.35 -0.33 7.76
CA VAL A 22 0.44 -1.44 7.47
C VAL A 22 1.23 -2.72 7.23
N GLY A 23 0.75 -3.82 7.81
CA GLY A 23 1.26 -5.15 7.53
C GLY A 23 0.65 -5.75 6.26
N GLY A 24 1.49 -6.35 5.41
CA GLY A 24 1.03 -7.25 4.35
C GLY A 24 1.18 -8.68 4.83
N GLY A 25 0.11 -9.36 5.25
CA GLY A 25 0.17 -10.75 5.71
C GLY A 25 0.26 -11.75 4.54
N ARG A 26 -0.90 -12.24 4.08
CA ARG A 26 -0.99 -13.25 2.99
C ARG A 26 -0.37 -12.81 1.66
N PHE A 27 -0.28 -11.50 1.43
CA PHE A 27 0.22 -10.93 0.18
C PHE A 27 1.61 -11.47 -0.20
N TYR A 28 2.60 -11.39 0.70
CA TYR A 28 3.94 -11.87 0.37
C TYR A 28 4.02 -13.40 0.35
N LEU A 29 3.15 -14.11 1.09
CA LEU A 29 3.10 -15.57 1.10
C LEU A 29 2.67 -16.13 -0.26
N PHE A 30 1.69 -15.51 -0.91
CA PHE A 30 1.31 -15.91 -2.27
C PHE A 30 2.43 -15.67 -3.28
N ALA A 31 3.12 -14.54 -3.16
CA ALA A 31 4.28 -14.26 -4.02
C ALA A 31 5.44 -15.22 -3.76
N LEU A 32 5.65 -15.61 -2.50
CA LEU A 32 6.63 -16.61 -2.08
C LEU A 32 6.30 -17.99 -2.66
N ALA A 33 5.05 -18.42 -2.60
CA ALA A 33 4.62 -19.68 -3.19
C ALA A 33 4.75 -19.70 -4.71
N ALA A 34 4.49 -18.57 -5.38
CA ALA A 34 4.51 -18.48 -6.85
C ALA A 34 5.92 -18.50 -7.45
N ALA A 35 6.88 -17.78 -6.85
CA ALA A 35 8.23 -17.64 -7.43
C ALA A 35 9.33 -17.43 -6.37
N GLY A 36 9.13 -17.93 -5.17
CA GLY A 36 10.09 -17.85 -4.08
C GLY A 36 10.49 -16.40 -3.74
N LYS A 37 11.77 -16.21 -3.40
CA LYS A 37 12.35 -14.91 -3.08
C LYS A 37 12.17 -13.87 -4.19
N TYR A 38 12.27 -14.27 -5.46
CA TYR A 38 12.11 -13.37 -6.60
C TYR A 38 10.67 -12.88 -6.74
N GLY A 39 9.69 -13.77 -6.50
CA GLY A 39 8.28 -13.43 -6.45
C GLY A 39 7.99 -12.37 -5.39
N VAL A 40 8.47 -12.58 -4.16
CA VAL A 40 8.33 -11.61 -3.05
C VAL A 40 8.95 -10.26 -3.42
N LYS A 41 10.18 -10.26 -3.94
CA LYS A 41 10.86 -9.02 -4.34
C LYS A 41 10.06 -8.26 -5.41
N ARG A 42 9.54 -8.96 -6.42
CA ARG A 42 8.70 -8.37 -7.47
C ARG A 42 7.39 -7.81 -6.90
N ALA A 43 6.73 -8.55 -6.02
CA ALA A 43 5.48 -8.13 -5.40
C ALA A 43 5.66 -6.85 -4.57
N LEU A 44 6.72 -6.76 -3.76
CA LEU A 44 7.05 -5.56 -3.00
C LEU A 44 7.37 -4.36 -3.91
N GLN A 45 8.08 -4.58 -5.01
CA GLN A 45 8.35 -3.52 -6.00
C GLN A 45 7.06 -3.01 -6.65
N LEU A 46 6.17 -3.91 -7.08
CA LEU A 46 4.87 -3.53 -7.64
C LEU A 46 4.03 -2.73 -6.65
N MET A 47 4.00 -3.15 -5.38
CA MET A 47 3.29 -2.43 -4.33
C MET A 47 3.86 -1.03 -4.12
N ARG A 48 5.18 -0.88 -4.12
CA ARG A 48 5.84 0.43 -4.04
C ARG A 48 5.49 1.30 -5.24
N THR A 49 5.59 0.78 -6.46
CA THR A 49 5.26 1.52 -7.70
C THR A 49 3.80 1.94 -7.72
N GLU A 50 2.88 1.10 -7.26
CA GLU A 50 1.45 1.43 -7.15
C GLU A 50 1.25 2.59 -6.17
N ILE A 51 1.82 2.52 -4.96
CA ILE A 51 1.72 3.59 -3.96
C ILE A 51 2.29 4.91 -4.51
N GLU A 52 3.49 4.88 -5.10
CA GLU A 52 4.11 6.09 -5.66
C GLU A 52 3.26 6.69 -6.79
N ARG A 53 2.71 5.86 -7.67
CA ARG A 53 1.83 6.30 -8.76
C ARG A 53 0.55 6.92 -8.20
N ASP A 54 -0.10 6.26 -7.25
CA ASP A 54 -1.36 6.73 -6.68
C ASP A 54 -1.17 8.04 -5.93
N MET A 55 -0.07 8.19 -5.16
CA MET A 55 0.28 9.46 -4.52
C MET A 55 0.49 10.58 -5.55
N ARG A 56 1.18 10.31 -6.67
CA ARG A 56 1.35 11.29 -7.75
C ARG A 56 0.01 11.69 -8.37
N LEU A 57 -0.88 10.73 -8.62
CA LEU A 57 -2.22 11.01 -9.16
C LEU A 57 -3.08 11.84 -8.21
N MET A 58 -2.85 11.72 -6.90
CA MET A 58 -3.51 12.53 -5.87
C MET A 58 -2.84 13.90 -5.64
N GLY A 59 -1.72 14.20 -6.31
CA GLY A 59 -0.96 15.43 -6.09
C GLY A 59 -0.18 15.47 -4.76
N VAL A 60 0.02 14.31 -4.13
CA VAL A 60 0.68 14.16 -2.83
C VAL A 60 2.16 13.84 -3.04
N LYS A 61 3.06 14.66 -2.49
CA LYS A 61 4.51 14.49 -2.63
C LYS A 61 5.14 13.75 -1.46
N LYS A 62 4.52 13.82 -0.27
CA LYS A 62 5.03 13.22 0.96
C LYS A 62 3.94 12.44 1.68
N ILE A 63 4.32 11.36 2.37
CA ILE A 63 3.38 10.58 3.19
C ILE A 63 2.73 11.44 4.27
N SER A 64 3.45 12.44 4.80
CA SER A 64 2.94 13.40 5.80
C SER A 64 1.81 14.30 5.30
N GLU A 65 1.63 14.42 3.98
CA GLU A 65 0.53 15.17 3.37
C GLU A 65 -0.75 14.33 3.26
N LEU A 66 -0.68 13.03 3.56
CA LEU A 66 -1.87 12.18 3.63
C LEU A 66 -2.71 12.51 4.87
N SER A 67 -3.99 12.79 4.65
CA SER A 67 -4.92 13.15 5.71
C SER A 67 -6.33 12.62 5.42
N ARG A 68 -7.23 12.76 6.39
CA ARG A 68 -8.64 12.34 6.24
C ARG A 68 -9.37 13.07 5.12
N ASN A 69 -8.86 14.22 4.65
CA ASN A 69 -9.44 14.95 3.50
C ASN A 69 -9.33 14.16 2.18
N ASN A 70 -8.42 13.19 2.11
CA ASN A 70 -8.27 12.30 0.96
C ASN A 70 -9.37 11.23 0.88
N LEU A 71 -10.23 11.13 1.89
CA LEU A 71 -11.22 10.08 2.05
C LEU A 71 -12.62 10.65 1.89
N ARG A 72 -13.41 10.01 1.03
CA ARG A 72 -14.85 10.24 0.96
C ARG A 72 -15.56 9.09 1.67
N TYR A 73 -16.30 9.39 2.73
CA TYR A 73 -17.18 8.43 3.40
C TYR A 73 -18.47 8.29 2.58
N ARG A 74 -19.00 7.08 2.54
CA ARG A 74 -20.27 6.74 1.88
C ARG A 74 -21.18 6.08 2.90
#